data_AF-A0A3D3TCW0-F1
#
_entry.id   AF-A0A3D3TCW0-F1
#
_cell.length_a   1.000
_cell.length_b   1.000
_cell.length_c   1.000
_cell.angle_alpha   90.00
_cell.angle_beta   90.00
_cell.angle_gamma   90.00
#
_symmetry.space_group_name_H-M   'P 1'
#
loop_
_entity.id
_entity.type
_entity.pdbx_description
1 polymer ?
#
loop_
_entity_poly.entity_id
_entity_poly.type
_entity_poly.pdbx_seq_one_letter_code
_entity_poly.pdbx_strand_id
1 'polypeptide(L)'
;EKGGGSLLRFTGRRWENISDKSFEAAGAQRFYHDRTGYIVLDGSKVNANVSKKTGKWRDVMNSYPEDYTETKNVVSLWIDHGKDPQDGSYTYLILPAKKRQEVENFDLSKIKINNNSRQFQSVTIGNTTYVAAYPLADIPLIEGIRLETTNTGLFMITREKNRLKVTVSDPTQLLETMNIVIAGKPLEIKLPGGDKK
;
A
#
# COMPACT_ATOMS: atom_id res chain seq x y z
N GLU A 1 19.12 -18.47 -11.12
CA GLU A 1 17.76 -18.88 -11.51
C GLU A 1 17.26 -17.93 -12.60
N LYS A 2 16.73 -18.45 -13.71
CA LYS A 2 16.26 -17.64 -14.83
C LYS A 2 14.91 -17.02 -14.45
N GLY A 3 14.86 -15.69 -14.36
CA GLY A 3 13.69 -14.89 -14.02
C GLY A 3 12.54 -15.11 -14.99
N GLY A 4 11.36 -15.34 -14.43
CA GLY A 4 10.13 -15.68 -15.14
C GLY A 4 9.36 -16.79 -14.41
N GLY A 5 9.23 -16.69 -13.09
CA GLY A 5 8.47 -17.66 -12.30
C GLY A 5 6.97 -17.61 -12.63
N SER A 6 6.27 -18.72 -12.41
CA SER A 6 4.80 -18.73 -12.49
C SER A 6 4.19 -17.72 -11.52
N LEU A 7 3.04 -17.16 -11.89
CA LEU A 7 2.14 -16.51 -10.94
C LEU A 7 1.20 -17.56 -10.35
N LEU A 8 1.04 -17.55 -9.03
CA LEU A 8 0.19 -18.49 -8.31
C LEU A 8 -0.95 -17.77 -7.58
N ARG A 9 -2.12 -18.41 -7.49
CA ARG A 9 -3.23 -18.02 -6.59
C ARG A 9 -3.48 -19.11 -5.57
N PHE A 10 -3.78 -18.72 -4.34
CA PHE A 10 -4.27 -19.66 -3.33
C PHE A 10 -5.78 -19.82 -3.40
N THR A 11 -6.28 -21.06 -3.44
CA THR A 11 -7.72 -21.37 -3.53
C THR A 11 -8.37 -21.65 -2.18
N GLY A 12 -7.64 -21.49 -1.07
CA GLY A 12 -8.05 -21.96 0.26
C GLY A 12 -7.60 -23.39 0.57
N ARG A 13 -7.13 -24.14 -0.44
CA ARG A 13 -6.62 -25.52 -0.27
C ARG A 13 -5.25 -25.73 -0.88
N ARG A 14 -4.96 -25.08 -2.01
CA ARG A 14 -3.69 -25.24 -2.75
C ARG A 14 -3.35 -24.00 -3.54
N TRP A 15 -2.09 -23.94 -3.98
CA TRP A 15 -1.60 -22.95 -4.94
C TRP A 15 -1.80 -23.46 -6.37
N GLU A 16 -2.39 -22.63 -7.22
CA GLU A 16 -2.64 -22.94 -8.63
C GLU A 16 -1.92 -21.94 -9.54
N ASN A 17 -1.34 -22.42 -10.64
CA ASN A 17 -0.77 -21.55 -11.66
C ASN A 17 -1.87 -20.73 -12.34
N ILE A 18 -1.61 -19.43 -12.47
CA ILE A 18 -2.46 -18.52 -13.22
C ILE A 18 -1.75 -18.15 -14.51
N SER A 19 -2.49 -18.24 -15.61
CA SER A 19 -2.16 -17.59 -16.85
C SER A 19 -3.44 -16.91 -17.34
N ASP A 20 -3.41 -15.58 -17.41
CA ASP A 20 -4.45 -14.73 -17.98
C ASP A 20 -5.88 -14.98 -17.47
N LYS A 21 -6.19 -14.48 -16.27
CA LYS A 21 -7.51 -14.64 -15.62
C LYS A 21 -7.89 -13.42 -14.78
N SER A 22 -9.20 -13.23 -14.64
CA SER A 22 -9.81 -12.31 -13.67
C SER A 22 -10.39 -13.09 -12.49
N PHE A 23 -10.33 -12.51 -11.30
CA PHE A 23 -10.85 -13.09 -10.07
C PHE A 23 -11.60 -12.06 -9.25
N GLU A 24 -12.77 -12.45 -8.74
CA GLU A 24 -13.58 -11.67 -7.82
C GLU A 24 -14.04 -12.61 -6.71
N ALA A 25 -13.86 -12.23 -5.47
CA ALA A 25 -14.19 -13.05 -4.32
C ALA A 25 -14.55 -12.17 -3.12
N ALA A 26 -15.52 -12.59 -2.32
CA ALA A 26 -15.96 -11.83 -1.14
C ALA A 26 -14.93 -11.74 0.00
N GLY A 27 -13.85 -12.52 -0.07
CA GLY A 27 -12.79 -12.55 0.94
C GLY A 27 -11.40 -12.36 0.34
N ALA A 28 -10.41 -12.24 1.23
CA ALA A 28 -9.05 -11.91 0.83
C ALA A 28 -8.47 -12.88 -0.21
N GLN A 29 -7.90 -12.32 -1.28
CA GLN A 29 -7.32 -13.07 -2.38
C GLN A 29 -5.80 -13.05 -2.28
N ARG A 30 -5.17 -14.24 -2.23
CA ARG A 30 -3.72 -14.38 -2.07
C ARG A 30 -3.06 -14.83 -3.37
N PHE A 31 -2.02 -14.11 -3.76
CA PHE A 31 -1.19 -14.39 -4.92
C PHE A 31 0.27 -14.50 -4.51
N TYR A 32 1.06 -15.19 -5.34
CA TYR A 32 2.50 -15.36 -5.11
C TYR A 32 3.26 -15.40 -6.42
N HIS A 33 4.33 -14.62 -6.49
CA HIS A 33 5.29 -14.62 -7.59
C HIS A 33 6.66 -14.24 -7.07
N ASP A 34 7.69 -14.96 -7.49
CA ASP A 34 9.12 -14.64 -7.23
C ASP A 34 9.42 -14.19 -5.79
N ARG A 35 9.11 -15.06 -4.82
CA ARG A 35 9.33 -14.82 -3.38
C ARG A 35 8.57 -13.62 -2.80
N THR A 36 7.52 -13.18 -3.48
CA THR A 36 6.67 -12.08 -3.04
C THR A 36 5.22 -12.52 -2.99
N GLY A 37 4.58 -12.31 -1.84
CA GLY A 37 3.15 -12.50 -1.67
C GLY A 37 2.39 -11.20 -1.92
N TYR A 38 1.21 -11.32 -2.52
CA TYR A 38 0.27 -10.21 -2.68
C TYR A 38 -1.07 -10.64 -2.10
N ILE A 39 -1.66 -9.84 -1.23
CA ILE A 39 -2.95 -10.15 -0.63
C ILE A 39 -3.89 -8.98 -0.86
N VAL A 40 -4.90 -9.15 -1.71
CA VAL A 40 -5.99 -8.17 -1.85
C VAL A 40 -7.00 -8.47 -0.75
N LEU A 41 -7.26 -7.49 0.11
CA LEU A 41 -8.01 -7.67 1.36
C LEU A 41 -9.51 -7.47 1.19
N ASP A 42 -9.90 -6.67 0.21
CA ASP A 42 -11.28 -6.39 -0.12
C ASP A 42 -11.79 -7.33 -1.23
N GLY A 43 -13.06 -7.16 -1.57
CA GLY A 43 -13.71 -7.91 -2.64
C GLY A 43 -13.37 -7.43 -4.05
N SER A 44 -12.29 -6.66 -4.24
CA SER A 44 -11.97 -6.10 -5.56
C SER A 44 -11.77 -7.17 -6.62
N LYS A 45 -12.17 -6.83 -7.85
CA LYS A 45 -11.83 -7.60 -9.05
C LYS A 45 -10.33 -7.45 -9.33
N VAL A 46 -9.63 -8.59 -9.34
CA VAL A 46 -8.19 -8.67 -9.61
C VAL A 46 -7.97 -9.37 -10.93
N ASN A 47 -7.21 -8.75 -11.81
CA ASN A 47 -6.75 -9.35 -13.05
C ASN A 47 -5.29 -9.78 -12.91
N ALA A 48 -4.99 -10.93 -13.49
CA ALA A 48 -3.69 -11.56 -13.42
C ALA A 48 -3.30 -12.05 -14.82
N ASN A 49 -2.22 -11.50 -15.36
CA ASN A 49 -1.69 -11.86 -16.67
C ASN A 49 -0.24 -12.30 -16.56
N VAL A 50 0.11 -13.38 -17.25
CA VAL A 50 1.50 -13.82 -17.44
C VAL A 50 1.70 -13.92 -18.95
N SER A 51 2.52 -13.05 -19.51
CA SER A 51 2.74 -13.02 -20.96
C SER A 51 4.18 -12.70 -21.32
N LYS A 52 4.62 -13.21 -22.46
CA LYS A 52 5.91 -12.85 -23.06
C LYS A 52 5.74 -11.50 -23.76
N LYS A 53 6.45 -10.48 -23.31
CA LYS A 53 6.44 -9.12 -23.86
C LYS A 53 7.74 -8.85 -24.60
N THR A 54 7.62 -8.24 -25.77
CA THR A 54 8.75 -7.78 -26.59
C THR A 54 8.66 -6.26 -26.72
N GLY A 55 9.78 -5.57 -26.54
CA GLY A 55 9.86 -4.12 -26.71
C GLY A 55 11.25 -3.69 -27.17
N LYS A 56 11.33 -2.52 -27.81
CA LYS A 56 12.60 -1.91 -28.23
C LYS A 56 13.01 -0.84 -27.24
N TRP A 57 14.31 -0.75 -26.94
CA TRP A 57 14.82 0.33 -26.10
C TRP A 57 14.58 1.71 -26.72
N ARG A 58 14.64 1.79 -28.06
CA ARG A 58 14.41 3.03 -28.80
C ARG A 58 13.00 3.61 -28.60
N ASP A 59 11.99 2.77 -28.34
CA ASP A 59 10.60 3.23 -28.10
C ASP A 59 10.47 4.07 -26.81
N VAL A 60 11.39 3.89 -25.86
CA VAL A 60 11.45 4.62 -24.59
C VAL A 60 12.53 5.71 -24.62
N MET A 61 13.67 5.43 -25.25
CA MET A 61 14.80 6.35 -25.33
C MET A 61 15.46 6.30 -26.71
N ASN A 62 15.26 7.37 -27.49
CA ASN A 62 15.65 7.46 -28.89
C ASN A 62 17.16 7.28 -29.19
N SER A 63 18.03 7.38 -28.18
CA SER A 63 19.48 7.22 -28.33
C SER A 63 19.95 5.77 -28.49
N TYR A 64 19.08 4.79 -28.28
CA TYR A 64 19.41 3.37 -28.47
C TYR A 64 19.26 2.92 -29.95
N PRO A 65 20.04 1.91 -30.38
CA PRO A 65 19.90 1.32 -31.72
C PRO A 65 18.48 0.83 -32.01
N GLU A 66 18.06 0.93 -33.28
CA GLU A 66 16.70 0.59 -33.73
C GLU A 66 16.35 -0.89 -33.61
N ASP A 67 17.37 -1.74 -33.70
CA ASP A 67 17.29 -3.19 -33.62
C ASP A 67 17.44 -3.72 -32.19
N TYR A 68 17.75 -2.86 -31.21
CA TYR A 68 17.91 -3.28 -29.83
C TYR A 68 16.56 -3.64 -29.18
N THR A 69 16.19 -4.92 -29.35
CA THR A 69 14.93 -5.52 -28.93
C THR A 69 15.16 -6.50 -27.79
N GLU A 70 14.32 -6.45 -26.76
CA GLU A 70 14.32 -7.39 -25.65
C GLU A 70 12.98 -8.10 -25.54
N THR A 71 13.03 -9.39 -25.18
CA THR A 71 11.84 -10.17 -24.90
C THR A 71 11.93 -10.82 -23.52
N LYS A 72 10.96 -10.54 -22.65
CA LYS A 72 10.90 -11.07 -21.28
C LYS A 72 9.51 -11.61 -20.95
N ASN A 73 9.45 -12.56 -20.02
CA ASN A 73 8.18 -12.93 -19.39
C ASN A 73 7.82 -11.87 -18.35
N VAL A 74 6.60 -11.36 -18.42
CA VAL A 74 6.09 -10.33 -17.51
C VAL A 74 4.88 -10.87 -16.78
N VAL A 75 4.88 -10.73 -15.46
CA VAL A 75 3.73 -10.97 -14.59
C VAL A 75 3.08 -9.64 -14.28
N SER A 76 1.79 -9.52 -14.56
CA SER A 76 0.98 -8.34 -14.28
C SER A 76 -0.16 -8.72 -13.34
N LEU A 77 -0.30 -7.99 -12.23
CA LEU A 77 -1.42 -8.05 -11.33
C LEU A 77 -2.01 -6.65 -11.20
N TRP A 78 -3.31 -6.49 -11.40
CA TRP A 78 -3.95 -5.18 -11.21
C TRP A 78 -5.37 -5.33 -10.69
N ILE A 79 -5.78 -4.33 -9.90
CA ILE A 79 -7.15 -4.18 -9.44
C ILE A 79 -7.92 -3.37 -10.48
N ASP A 80 -9.10 -3.85 -10.85
CA ASP A 80 -9.95 -3.26 -11.88
C ASP A 80 -11.15 -2.55 -11.23
N HIS A 81 -11.09 -1.22 -11.25
CA HIS A 81 -12.17 -0.35 -10.78
C HIS A 81 -13.28 -0.15 -11.82
N GLY A 82 -13.16 -0.74 -13.01
CA GLY A 82 -14.07 -0.51 -14.12
C GLY A 82 -13.85 0.84 -14.80
N LYS A 83 -14.85 1.24 -15.60
CA LYS A 83 -14.86 2.51 -16.34
C LYS A 83 -15.51 3.60 -15.50
N ASP A 84 -14.90 4.78 -15.46
CA ASP A 84 -15.40 5.97 -14.77
C ASP A 84 -15.78 5.74 -13.28
N PRO A 85 -14.91 5.11 -12.46
CA PRO A 85 -15.23 4.79 -11.07
C PRO A 85 -15.49 6.05 -10.25
N GLN A 86 -16.56 6.03 -9.45
CA GLN A 86 -16.83 7.03 -8.43
C GLN A 86 -16.42 6.47 -7.08
N ASP A 87 -15.54 7.19 -6.37
CA ASP A 87 -15.05 6.79 -5.03
C ASP A 87 -14.48 5.36 -4.94
N GLY A 88 -13.91 4.86 -6.04
CA GLY A 88 -13.22 3.57 -6.06
C GLY A 88 -12.08 3.53 -5.04
N SER A 89 -12.01 2.45 -4.26
CA SER A 89 -10.97 2.22 -3.27
C SER A 89 -10.43 0.81 -3.39
N TYR A 90 -9.21 0.61 -2.90
CA TYR A 90 -8.57 -0.70 -2.82
C TYR A 90 -7.78 -0.83 -1.54
N THR A 91 -7.58 -2.06 -1.10
CA THR A 91 -6.70 -2.41 0.02
C THR A 91 -5.95 -3.70 -0.29
N TYR A 92 -4.62 -3.65 -0.27
CA TYR A 92 -3.78 -4.84 -0.45
C TYR A 92 -2.54 -4.82 0.43
N LEU A 93 -1.93 -5.99 0.61
CA LEU A 93 -0.64 -6.20 1.27
C LEU A 93 0.37 -6.75 0.27
N ILE A 94 1.62 -6.29 0.37
CA ILE A 94 2.78 -6.88 -0.30
C ILE A 94 3.66 -7.49 0.78
N LEU A 95 4.00 -8.77 0.62
CA LEU A 95 4.82 -9.56 1.53
C LEU A 95 6.12 -9.97 0.82
N PRO A 96 7.16 -9.10 0.82
CA PRO A 96 8.40 -9.38 0.12
C PRO A 96 9.22 -10.46 0.83
N ALA A 97 10.05 -11.17 0.07
CA ALA A 97 10.99 -12.18 0.54
C ALA A 97 10.36 -13.29 1.40
N LYS A 98 9.12 -13.68 1.10
CA LYS A 98 8.37 -14.73 1.80
C LYS A 98 8.32 -16.03 1.02
N LYS A 99 8.22 -17.16 1.73
CA LYS A 99 7.83 -18.45 1.15
C LYS A 99 6.32 -18.51 0.97
N ARG A 100 5.84 -19.35 0.03
CA ARG A 100 4.39 -19.56 -0.22
C ARG A 100 3.60 -19.88 1.05
N GLN A 101 4.12 -20.77 1.88
CA GLN A 101 3.45 -21.18 3.13
C GLN A 101 3.36 -20.04 4.16
N GLU A 102 4.30 -19.10 4.16
CA GLU A 102 4.21 -17.89 5.01
C GLU A 102 3.12 -16.94 4.49
N VAL A 103 3.00 -16.79 3.16
CA VAL A 103 1.97 -15.98 2.53
C VAL A 103 0.59 -16.61 2.72
N GLU A 104 0.48 -17.92 2.63
CA GLU A 104 -0.74 -18.69 2.89
C GLU A 104 -1.25 -18.48 4.32
N ASN A 105 -0.36 -18.65 5.30
CA ASN A 105 -0.68 -18.58 6.73
C ASN A 105 -0.56 -17.17 7.32
N PHE A 106 -0.37 -16.14 6.50
CA PHE A 106 -0.26 -14.77 7.00
C PHE A 106 -1.59 -14.37 7.66
N ASP A 107 -1.53 -14.12 8.97
CA ASP A 107 -2.65 -13.73 9.81
C ASP A 107 -3.02 -12.27 9.55
N LEU A 108 -4.18 -12.07 8.93
CA LEU A 108 -4.69 -10.75 8.57
C LEU A 108 -5.10 -9.92 9.79
N SER A 109 -5.40 -10.55 10.93
CA SER A 109 -5.76 -9.81 12.16
C SER A 109 -4.63 -8.95 12.70
N LYS A 110 -3.39 -9.21 12.28
CA LYS A 110 -2.20 -8.39 12.61
C LYS A 110 -2.24 -6.99 12.00
N ILE A 111 -3.07 -6.78 10.98
CA ILE A 111 -3.23 -5.52 10.27
C ILE A 111 -4.67 -5.05 10.42
N LYS A 112 -4.86 -3.93 11.10
CA LYS A 112 -6.18 -3.31 11.24
C LYS A 112 -6.27 -2.09 10.33
N ILE A 113 -7.10 -2.15 9.29
CA ILE A 113 -7.43 -0.98 8.49
C ILE A 113 -8.49 -0.18 9.27
N ASN A 114 -8.11 0.99 9.79
CA ASN A 114 -9.02 1.82 10.58
C ASN A 114 -9.91 2.69 9.70
N ASN A 115 -9.36 3.20 8.60
CA ASN A 115 -10.09 4.03 7.64
C ASN A 115 -9.37 4.03 6.28
N ASN A 116 -10.13 4.12 5.19
CA ASN A 116 -9.61 4.27 3.83
C ASN A 116 -10.51 5.23 3.03
N SER A 117 -10.67 6.46 3.53
CA SER A 117 -11.49 7.49 2.91
C SER A 117 -10.62 8.57 2.25
N ARG A 118 -11.27 9.49 1.52
CA ARG A 118 -10.61 10.67 0.95
C ARG A 118 -10.09 11.65 2.01
N GLN A 119 -10.66 11.65 3.20
CA GLN A 119 -10.27 12.57 4.28
C GLN A 119 -9.00 12.09 4.99
N PHE A 120 -8.90 10.78 5.22
CA PHE A 120 -7.69 10.17 5.76
C PHE A 120 -7.66 8.65 5.51
N GLN A 121 -6.45 8.11 5.50
CA GLN A 121 -6.19 6.68 5.47
C GLN A 121 -5.43 6.30 6.73
N SER A 122 -5.82 5.21 7.39
CA SER A 122 -5.21 4.80 8.65
C SER A 122 -5.13 3.29 8.81
N VAL A 123 -3.96 2.81 9.24
CA VAL A 123 -3.68 1.40 9.50
C VAL A 123 -3.00 1.26 10.86
N THR A 124 -3.43 0.29 11.67
CA THR A 124 -2.76 -0.09 12.91
C THR A 124 -2.05 -1.44 12.75
N ILE A 125 -0.79 -1.48 13.14
CA ILE A 125 0.04 -2.69 13.20
C ILE A 125 0.68 -2.74 14.59
N GLY A 126 0.36 -3.79 15.35
CA GLY A 126 0.76 -3.89 16.76
C GLY A 126 0.21 -2.70 17.57
N ASN A 127 1.11 -1.95 18.20
CA ASN A 127 0.79 -0.77 19.01
C ASN A 127 0.98 0.56 18.26
N THR A 128 1.16 0.53 16.94
CA THR A 128 1.43 1.73 16.13
C THR A 128 0.34 1.95 15.10
N THR A 129 -0.20 3.17 15.06
CA THR A 129 -1.14 3.63 14.04
C THR A 129 -0.42 4.56 13.08
N TYR A 130 -0.50 4.24 11.79
CA TYR A 130 0.01 5.04 10.68
C TYR A 130 -1.16 5.76 10.05
N VAL A 131 -1.00 7.05 9.77
CA VAL A 131 -2.06 7.91 9.26
C VAL A 131 -1.53 8.78 8.13
N ALA A 132 -2.24 8.81 7.02
CA ALA A 132 -2.13 9.87 6.02
C ALA A 132 -3.41 10.70 6.09
N ALA A 133 -3.29 11.98 6.44
CA ALA A 133 -4.42 12.89 6.65
C ALA A 133 -4.41 14.04 5.64
N TYR A 134 -5.61 14.45 5.22
CA TYR A 134 -5.84 15.65 4.42
C TYR A 134 -6.62 16.68 5.26
N PRO A 135 -6.45 18.00 5.04
CA PRO A 135 -7.22 19.04 5.73
C PRO A 135 -8.73 18.90 5.46
N LEU A 136 -9.64 19.14 6.40
CA LEU A 136 -9.54 19.24 7.86
C LEU A 136 -9.83 17.83 8.42
N ALA A 137 -8.91 17.22 9.17
CA ALA A 137 -9.07 15.85 9.64
C ALA A 137 -9.25 15.78 11.16
N ASP A 138 -10.29 15.04 11.57
CA ASP A 138 -10.55 14.66 12.95
C ASP A 138 -10.58 13.13 13.03
N ILE A 139 -9.47 12.56 13.49
CA ILE A 139 -9.11 11.16 13.28
C ILE A 139 -9.27 10.42 14.59
N PRO A 140 -10.29 9.54 14.71
CA PRO A 140 -10.40 8.66 15.86
C PRO A 140 -9.26 7.65 15.82
N LEU A 141 -8.44 7.69 16.86
CA LEU A 141 -7.46 6.65 17.16
C LEU A 141 -8.11 5.61 18.10
N ILE A 142 -7.32 4.68 18.61
CA ILE A 142 -7.78 3.64 19.52
C ILE A 142 -8.01 4.23 20.94
N GLU A 143 -8.99 3.68 21.69
CA GLU A 143 -9.28 4.03 23.09
C GLU A 143 -9.66 5.50 23.33
N GLY A 144 -10.37 6.12 22.38
CA GLY A 144 -10.92 7.47 22.56
C GLY A 144 -9.91 8.61 22.37
N ILE A 145 -8.65 8.29 22.06
CA ILE A 145 -7.66 9.28 21.66
C ILE A 145 -8.03 9.80 20.27
N ARG A 146 -7.93 11.11 20.07
CA ARG A 146 -8.14 11.76 18.77
C ARG A 146 -6.87 12.47 18.32
N LEU A 147 -6.61 12.42 17.01
CA LEU A 147 -5.68 13.31 16.33
C LEU A 147 -6.51 14.28 15.50
N GLU A 148 -6.36 15.57 15.77
CA GLU A 148 -6.94 16.64 14.96
C GLU A 148 -5.81 17.39 14.27
N THR A 149 -6.00 17.67 12.99
CA THR A 149 -5.07 18.49 12.23
C THR A 149 -5.80 19.30 11.15
N THR A 150 -5.34 20.53 10.96
CA THR A 150 -5.80 21.41 9.88
C THR A 150 -4.86 21.35 8.67
N ASN A 151 -3.80 20.55 8.72
CA ASN A 151 -2.80 20.42 7.69
C ASN A 151 -2.79 19.01 7.06
N THR A 152 -2.32 18.91 5.82
CA THR A 152 -1.95 17.62 5.25
C THR A 152 -0.76 17.08 6.04
N GLY A 153 -0.80 15.82 6.44
CA GLY A 153 0.27 15.27 7.26
C GLY A 153 0.33 13.75 7.23
N LEU A 154 1.55 13.23 7.41
CA LEU A 154 1.77 11.82 7.71
C LEU A 154 2.12 11.69 9.19
N PHE A 155 1.45 10.78 9.88
CA PHE A 155 1.63 10.55 11.30
C PHE A 155 1.92 9.08 11.60
N MET A 156 2.87 8.86 12.49
CA MET A 156 3.10 7.57 13.13
C MET A 156 2.94 7.74 14.63
N ILE A 157 1.91 7.10 15.18
CA ILE A 157 1.52 7.22 16.58
C ILE A 157 1.72 5.86 17.24
N THR A 158 2.79 5.73 18.02
CA THR A 158 3.13 4.51 18.76
C THR A 158 2.73 4.65 20.21
N ARG A 159 1.95 3.70 20.71
CA ARG A 159 1.60 3.62 22.13
C ARG A 159 2.69 2.89 22.91
N GLU A 160 3.29 3.61 23.84
CA GLU A 160 4.18 3.05 24.86
C GLU A 160 3.41 3.00 26.20
N LYS A 161 3.92 2.26 27.20
CA LYS A 161 3.17 1.97 28.45
C LYS A 161 2.47 3.19 29.06
N ASN A 162 3.15 4.32 29.14
CA ASN A 162 2.67 5.54 29.81
C ASN A 162 2.68 6.78 28.91
N ARG A 163 2.91 6.66 27.60
CA ARG A 163 2.97 7.80 26.69
C ARG A 163 2.63 7.45 25.25
N LEU A 164 2.27 8.48 24.48
CA LEU A 164 2.18 8.40 23.03
C LEU A 164 3.45 8.99 22.43
N LYS A 165 4.10 8.23 21.55
CA LYS A 165 5.16 8.74 20.69
C LYS A 165 4.53 9.11 19.36
N VAL A 166 4.61 10.39 18.99
CA VAL A 166 4.10 10.90 17.72
C VAL A 166 5.29 11.30 16.86
N THR A 167 5.36 10.76 15.65
CA THR A 167 6.26 11.22 14.59
C THR A 167 5.41 11.81 13.48
N VAL A 168 5.82 12.95 12.95
CA VAL A 168 5.08 13.69 11.94
C VAL A 168 5.98 14.07 10.78
N SER A 169 5.40 14.16 9.58
CA SER A 169 6.03 14.82 8.44
C SER A 169 4.98 15.56 7.61
N ASP A 170 5.39 16.67 7.01
CA ASP A 170 4.64 17.39 5.99
C ASP A 170 5.05 16.86 4.60
N PRO A 171 4.20 16.07 3.93
CA PRO A 171 4.51 15.58 2.58
C PRO A 171 4.51 16.70 1.52
N THR A 172 3.95 17.87 1.82
CA THR A 172 3.93 19.02 0.89
C THR A 172 5.23 19.81 0.88
N GLN A 173 6.04 19.71 1.95
CA GLN A 173 7.27 20.47 2.17
C GLN A 173 7.05 21.99 2.16
N LEU A 174 5.85 22.45 2.49
CA LEU A 174 5.48 23.87 2.51
C LEU A 174 5.44 24.46 3.92
N LEU A 175 5.39 23.62 4.94
CA LEU A 175 5.19 24.04 6.32
C LEU A 175 6.53 24.12 7.07
N GLU A 176 6.80 25.26 7.70
CA GLU A 176 7.88 25.37 8.70
C GLU A 176 7.45 24.81 10.07
N THR A 177 6.17 24.94 10.40
CA THR A 177 5.55 24.39 11.61
C THR A 177 4.22 23.72 11.27
N MET A 178 3.89 22.67 12.03
CA MET A 178 2.59 21.99 11.96
C MET A 178 1.92 22.02 13.32
N ASN A 179 0.66 22.42 13.34
CA ASN A 179 -0.17 22.42 14.54
C ASN A 179 -1.09 21.19 14.53
N ILE A 180 -1.04 20.43 15.62
CA ILE A 180 -1.93 19.28 15.84
C ILE A 180 -2.55 19.34 17.23
N VAL A 181 -3.67 18.65 17.40
CA VAL A 181 -4.20 18.31 18.73
C VAL A 181 -4.17 16.80 18.87
N ILE A 182 -3.51 16.29 19.91
CA ILE A 182 -3.46 14.86 20.21
C ILE A 182 -3.94 14.62 21.64
N ALA A 183 -4.92 13.74 21.82
CA ALA A 183 -5.53 13.49 23.13
C ALA A 183 -5.99 14.79 23.83
N GLY A 184 -6.53 15.75 23.07
CA GLY A 184 -6.96 17.06 23.57
C GLY A 184 -5.83 18.04 23.90
N LYS A 185 -4.57 17.70 23.63
CA LYS A 185 -3.42 18.58 23.89
C LYS A 185 -2.91 19.20 22.57
N PRO A 186 -2.90 20.53 22.44
CA PRO A 186 -2.30 21.17 21.27
C PRO A 186 -0.77 21.00 21.30
N LEU A 187 -0.19 20.75 20.14
CA LEU A 187 1.24 20.67 19.92
C LEU A 187 1.58 21.46 18.66
N GLU A 188 2.53 22.39 18.80
CA GLU A 188 3.21 23.01 17.68
C GLU A 188 4.50 22.26 17.41
N ILE A 189 4.66 21.76 16.18
CA ILE A 189 5.80 20.95 15.79
C ILE A 189 6.59 21.71 14.74
N LYS A 190 7.84 22.07 15.08
CA LYS A 190 8.79 22.62 14.12
C LYS A 190 9.26 21.52 13.18
N LEU A 191 9.03 21.68 11.89
CA LEU A 191 9.41 20.72 10.87
C LEU A 191 10.86 20.95 10.41
N PRO A 192 11.55 19.92 9.89
CA PRO A 192 12.86 20.09 9.29
C PRO A 192 12.76 21.02 8.07
N GLY A 193 13.52 22.11 8.06
CA GLY A 193 13.53 23.06 6.94
C GLY A 193 14.32 22.59 5.70
N GLY A 194 14.97 21.43 5.77
CA GLY A 194 15.95 20.96 4.79
C GLY A 194 17.15 21.91 4.64
N ASP A 195 18.07 21.58 3.75
CA ASP A 195 19.00 22.58 3.23
C ASP A 195 18.19 23.49 2.29
N LYS A 196 17.92 24.73 2.72
CA LYS A 196 17.37 25.77 1.82
C LYS A 196 18.36 25.92 0.66
N LYS A 197 18.06 25.33 -0.49
CA LYS A 197 18.78 25.58 -1.74
C LYS A 197 18.37 26.90 -2.34
#